data_AF-A0A955M0E0-F1
#
_entry.id   AF-A0A955M0E0-F1
#
_cell.length_a   1.000
_cell.length_b   1.000
_cell.length_c   1.000
_cell.angle_alpha   90.00
_cell.angle_beta   90.00
_cell.angle_gamma   90.00
#
_symmetry.space_group_name_H-M   'P 1'
#
loop_
_entity.id
_entity.type
_entity.pdbx_description
1 polymer ?
#
loop_
_entity_poly.entity_id
_entity_poly.type
_entity_poly.pdbx_seq_one_letter_code
_entity_poly.pdbx_strand_id
1 'polypeptide(L)'
;LKDYENNLKEAFKRNAKYVFHINVLMHALGYFKTVLTSKEKQHFLKLLERYRHGLIPLSAVISIMQSWIIKYEVDYLFHQVYFAPYPEALLEITDSGKGRDGK
;
A
#
# COMPACT_ATOMS: atom_id res chain seq x y z
N LEU A 1 10.31 -26.67 16.86
CA LEU A 1 10.09 -25.25 17.24
C LEU A 1 11.18 -24.33 16.69
N LYS A 2 12.47 -24.62 16.90
CA LYS A 2 13.59 -23.79 16.40
C LYS A 2 13.63 -23.67 14.86
N ASP A 3 13.35 -24.77 14.15
CA ASP A 3 13.29 -24.74 12.67
C ASP A 3 12.08 -23.95 12.14
N TYR A 4 10.94 -24.01 12.83
CA TYR A 4 9.76 -23.21 12.49
C TYR A 4 10.06 -21.71 12.65
N GLU A 5 10.65 -21.31 13.78
CA GLU A 5 11.06 -19.94 14.04
C GLU A 5 12.04 -19.42 12.97
N ASN A 6 13.05 -20.22 12.63
CA ASN A 6 14.04 -19.86 11.62
C ASN A 6 13.39 -19.70 10.24
N ASN A 7 12.55 -20.65 9.83
CA ASN A 7 11.86 -20.61 8.54
C ASN A 7 10.89 -19.42 8.45
N LEU A 8 10.18 -19.10 9.55
CA LEU A 8 9.29 -17.95 9.60
C LEU A 8 10.07 -16.64 9.46
N LYS A 9 11.21 -16.50 10.15
CA LYS A 9 12.10 -15.34 10.00
C LYS A 9 12.62 -15.21 8.57
N GLU A 10 13.07 -16.30 7.95
CA GLU A 10 13.52 -16.27 6.55
C GLU A 10 12.40 -15.87 5.58
N ALA A 11 11.17 -16.34 5.81
CA ALA A 11 10.01 -15.95 4.99
C ALA A 11 9.73 -14.44 5.09
N PHE A 12 9.79 -13.87 6.29
CA PHE A 12 9.56 -12.43 6.52
C PHE A 12 10.71 -11.53 6.07
N LYS A 13 11.93 -12.04 5.89
CA LYS A 13 13.04 -11.26 5.30
C LYS A 13 12.73 -10.80 3.87
N ARG A 14 11.86 -11.51 3.16
CA ARG A 14 11.51 -11.19 1.78
C ARG A 14 10.28 -10.29 1.73
N ASN A 15 10.51 -8.98 1.68
CA ASN A 15 9.45 -8.01 1.43
C ASN A 15 8.73 -8.30 0.10
N ALA A 16 7.41 -8.05 0.08
CA ALA A 16 6.64 -8.10 -1.15
C ALA A 16 7.25 -7.14 -2.19
N LYS A 17 7.41 -7.62 -3.42
CA LYS A 17 7.92 -6.79 -4.50
C LYS A 17 6.96 -5.64 -4.76
N TYR A 18 7.49 -4.45 -5.02
CA TYR A 18 6.70 -3.25 -5.30
C TYR A 18 5.71 -3.43 -6.46
N VAL A 19 6.06 -4.28 -7.43
CA VAL A 19 5.19 -4.65 -8.55
C VAL A 19 3.87 -5.23 -8.06
N PHE A 20 3.88 -6.05 -7.00
CA PHE A 20 2.65 -6.60 -6.43
C PHE A 20 1.80 -5.51 -5.78
N HIS A 21 2.41 -4.58 -5.03
CA HIS A 21 1.70 -3.44 -4.46
C HIS A 21 1.07 -2.55 -5.54
N ILE A 22 1.81 -2.26 -6.61
CA ILE A 22 1.29 -1.49 -7.75
C ILE A 22 0.09 -2.21 -8.38
N ASN A 23 0.18 -3.53 -8.60
CA ASN A 23 -0.91 -4.30 -9.18
C ASN A 23 -2.18 -4.26 -8.31
N VAL A 24 -2.04 -4.46 -6.99
CA VAL A 24 -3.16 -4.37 -6.04
C VAL A 24 -3.78 -2.97 -6.08
N LEU A 25 -2.96 -1.92 -6.02
CA LEU A 25 -3.44 -0.53 -6.02
C LEU A 25 -4.10 -0.14 -7.36
N MET A 26 -3.62 -0.66 -8.49
CA MET A 26 -4.24 -0.47 -9.80
C MET A 26 -5.59 -1.19 -9.91
N HIS A 27 -5.73 -2.40 -9.36
CA HIS A 27 -7.02 -3.08 -9.26
C HIS A 27 -7.99 -2.33 -8.35
N ALA A 28 -7.53 -1.88 -7.18
CA ALA A 28 -8.35 -1.09 -6.26
C ALA A 28 -8.81 0.23 -6.89
N LEU A 29 -7.97 0.91 -7.68
CA LEU A 29 -8.35 2.11 -8.45
C LEU A 29 -9.54 1.86 -9.37
N GLY A 30 -9.71 0.63 -9.88
CA GLY A 30 -10.82 0.23 -10.73
C GLY A 30 -12.20 0.42 -10.08
N TYR A 31 -12.31 0.24 -8.75
CA TYR A 31 -13.56 0.45 -8.00
C TYR A 31 -14.02 1.91 -8.04
N PHE A 32 -13.09 2.83 -8.25
CA PHE A 32 -13.37 4.26 -8.26
C PHE A 32 -13.50 4.86 -9.67
N LYS A 33 -13.58 4.01 -10.70
CA LYS A 33 -13.59 4.44 -12.11
C LYS A 33 -14.72 5.41 -12.44
N THR A 34 -15.90 5.26 -11.84
CA THR A 34 -17.07 6.10 -12.13
C THR A 34 -17.20 7.32 -11.23
N VAL A 35 -16.54 7.33 -10.08
CA VAL A 35 -16.69 8.39 -9.05
C VAL A 35 -15.54 9.39 -9.03
N LEU A 36 -14.33 8.99 -9.45
CA LEU A 36 -13.19 9.90 -9.50
C LEU A 36 -13.12 10.68 -10.81
N THR A 37 -12.79 11.95 -10.66
CA THR A 37 -12.45 12.83 -11.77
C THR A 37 -11.15 12.37 -12.46
N SER A 38 -10.97 12.77 -13.71
CA SER A 38 -9.72 12.50 -14.44
C SER A 38 -8.50 13.09 -13.73
N LYS A 39 -8.65 14.23 -13.04
CA LYS A 39 -7.56 14.88 -12.29
C LYS A 39 -7.14 14.04 -11.08
N GLU A 40 -8.09 13.51 -10.32
CA GLU A 40 -7.80 12.63 -9.17
C GLU A 40 -7.11 11.33 -9.62
N LYS A 41 -7.59 10.71 -10.71
CA LYS A 41 -6.96 9.50 -11.27
C LYS A 41 -5.53 9.77 -11.71
N GLN A 42 -5.30 10.86 -12.45
CA GLN A 42 -3.96 11.25 -12.90
C GLN A 42 -3.02 11.53 -11.72
N HIS A 43 -3.53 12.21 -10.68
CA HIS A 43 -2.76 12.47 -9.47
C HIS A 43 -2.32 11.17 -8.80
N PHE A 44 -3.23 10.21 -8.63
CA PHE A 44 -2.92 8.92 -8.04
C PHE A 44 -1.93 8.09 -8.87
N LEU A 45 -2.08 8.07 -10.20
CA LEU A 45 -1.13 7.41 -11.09
C LEU A 45 0.27 8.03 -10.98
N LYS A 46 0.37 9.36 -10.84
CA LYS A 46 1.66 10.04 -10.60
C LYS A 46 2.29 9.62 -9.27
N LEU A 47 1.50 9.42 -8.23
CA LEU A 47 2.00 8.91 -6.95
C LEU A 47 2.44 7.46 -7.03
N LEU A 48 1.70 6.60 -7.73
CA LEU A 48 2.12 5.23 -8.00
C LEU A 48 3.47 5.17 -8.72
N GLU A 49 3.70 6.06 -9.69
CA GLU A 49 5.00 6.16 -10.36
C GLU A 49 6.10 6.66 -9.43
N ARG A 50 5.83 7.64 -8.56
CA ARG A 50 6.81 8.05 -7.53
C ARG A 50 7.15 6.89 -6.58
N TYR A 51 6.16 6.09 -6.19
CA TYR A 51 6.37 4.90 -5.37
C TYR A 51 7.17 3.81 -6.12
N ARG A 52 6.88 3.58 -7.41
CA ARG A 52 7.65 2.68 -8.28
C ARG A 52 9.14 3.02 -8.27
N HIS A 53 9.46 4.32 -8.33
CA HIS A 53 10.84 4.84 -8.31
C HIS A 53 11.42 5.01 -6.89
N GLY A 54 10.70 4.59 -5.83
CA GLY A 54 11.18 4.68 -4.45
C GLY A 54 11.23 6.11 -3.88
N LEU A 55 10.60 7.08 -4.54
CA LEU A 55 10.61 8.50 -4.14
C LEU A 55 9.63 8.84 -3.02
N ILE A 56 8.65 7.96 -2.76
CA ILE A 56 7.69 8.07 -1.67
C ILE A 56 7.45 6.67 -1.08
N PRO A 57 7.07 6.57 0.21
CA PRO A 57 6.72 5.30 0.82
C PRO A 57 5.38 4.77 0.31
N LEU A 58 5.13 3.47 0.51
CA LEU A 58 3.86 2.83 0.17
C LEU A 58 2.69 3.42 0.98
N SER A 59 2.93 3.78 2.25
CA SER A 59 1.96 4.38 3.17
C SER A 59 1.29 5.64 2.58
N ALA A 60 2.06 6.48 1.88
CA ALA A 60 1.53 7.66 1.21
C ALA A 60 0.48 7.33 0.14
N VAL A 61 0.69 6.24 -0.61
CA VAL A 61 -0.26 5.79 -1.65
C VAL A 61 -1.47 5.11 -1.01
N ILE A 62 -1.25 4.29 0.03
CA ILE A 62 -2.33 3.62 0.79
C ILE A 62 -3.26 4.65 1.44
N SER A 63 -2.73 5.73 2.03
CA SER A 63 -3.52 6.75 2.71
C SER A 63 -4.55 7.41 1.78
N ILE A 64 -4.17 7.71 0.54
CA ILE A 64 -5.11 8.25 -0.45
C ILE A 64 -6.19 7.23 -0.81
N MET A 65 -5.79 5.96 -0.97
CA MET A 65 -6.75 4.89 -1.25
C MET A 65 -7.74 4.73 -0.09
N GLN A 66 -7.27 4.72 1.16
CA GLN A 66 -8.13 4.67 2.36
C GLN A 66 -9.12 5.84 2.39
N SER A 67 -8.66 7.06 2.07
CA SER A 67 -9.54 8.23 2.00
C SER A 67 -10.69 8.02 1.01
N TRP A 68 -10.42 7.42 -0.15
CA TRP A 68 -11.46 7.11 -1.14
C TRP A 68 -12.34 5.93 -0.75
N ILE A 69 -11.77 4.88 -0.16
CA ILE A 69 -12.54 3.73 0.36
C ILE A 69 -13.60 4.21 1.35
N ILE A 70 -13.21 5.09 2.29
CA ILE A 70 -14.12 5.66 3.29
C ILE A 70 -15.13 6.60 2.62
N LYS A 71 -14.67 7.54 1.79
CA LYS A 71 -15.54 8.56 1.16
C LYS A 71 -16.63 7.96 0.27
N TYR A 72 -16.31 6.90 -0.46
CA TYR A 72 -17.21 6.28 -1.43
C TYR A 72 -17.78 4.94 -0.95
N GLU A 73 -17.59 4.60 0.33
CA GLU A 73 -18.18 3.43 0.99
C GLU A 73 -17.96 2.12 0.19
N VAL A 74 -16.72 1.91 -0.29
CA VAL A 74 -16.39 0.72 -1.09
C VAL A 74 -16.16 -0.48 -0.17
N ASP A 75 -17.26 -1.12 0.22
CA ASP A 75 -17.32 -2.19 1.23
C ASP A 75 -16.32 -3.33 0.99
N TYR A 76 -16.18 -3.76 -0.27
CA TYR A 76 -15.23 -4.80 -0.64
C TYR A 76 -13.78 -4.42 -0.28
N LEU A 77 -13.37 -3.18 -0.52
CA LEU A 77 -12.01 -2.72 -0.22
C LEU A 77 -11.86 -2.38 1.26
N PHE A 78 -12.93 -1.94 1.93
CA PHE A 78 -12.93 -1.64 3.36
C PHE A 78 -12.53 -2.85 4.22
N HIS A 79 -13.02 -4.04 3.85
CA HIS A 79 -12.71 -5.29 4.55
C HIS A 79 -11.38 -5.94 4.17
N GLN A 80 -10.63 -5.37 3.21
CA GLN A 80 -9.34 -5.93 2.80
C GLN A 80 -8.24 -5.56 3.79
N VAL A 81 -7.67 -6.58 4.43
CA VAL A 81 -6.52 -6.45 5.36
C VAL A 81 -5.36 -5.67 4.74
N TYR A 82 -5.20 -5.68 3.41
CA TYR A 82 -4.17 -4.90 2.73
C TYR A 82 -4.21 -3.39 3.07
N PHE A 83 -5.40 -2.81 3.23
CA PHE A 83 -5.55 -1.37 3.53
C PHE A 83 -5.53 -1.06 5.02
N ALA A 84 -5.59 -2.07 5.90
CA ALA A 84 -5.47 -1.92 7.34
C ALA A 84 -4.82 -3.20 7.93
N PRO A 85 -3.52 -3.44 7.68
CA PRO A 85 -2.90 -4.74 7.94
C PRO A 85 -2.66 -5.04 9.42
N TYR A 86 -2.60 -4.00 10.25
CA TYR A 86 -2.39 -4.13 11.69
C TYR A 86 -3.05 -2.96 12.43
N PRO A 87 -3.32 -3.11 13.74
CA PRO A 87 -3.86 -2.04 14.57
C PRO A 87 -2.99 -0.78 14.53
N GLU A 88 -3.62 0.40 14.62
CA GLU A 88 -2.91 1.68 14.60
C GLU A 88 -1.85 1.80 15.71
N ALA A 89 -2.08 1.16 16.86
CA ALA A 89 -1.14 1.11 17.98
C ALA A 89 0.23 0.48 17.62
N LEU A 90 0.34 -0.22 16.49
CA LEU A 90 1.58 -0.84 16.00
C LEU A 90 2.24 -0.06 14.86
N LEU A 91 1.68 1.09 14.44
CA LEU A 91 2.28 1.95 13.41
C LEU A 91 3.47 2.73 13.99
N GLU A 92 4.67 2.46 13.49
CA GLU A 92 5.83 3.33 13.74
C GLU A 92 5.80 4.55 12.79
N ILE A 93 5.88 5.76 13.36
CA ILE A 93 5.80 7.05 12.61
C ILE A 93 7.05 7.29 11.72
N THR A 94 8.04 6.40 11.76
CA THR A 94 9.36 6.54 11.11
C THR A 94 9.38 6.18 9.61
N ASP A 95 8.27 5.75 9.01
CA ASP A 95 8.16 5.42 7.56
C ASP A 95 8.32 6.63 6.62
N SER A 96 8.52 7.83 7.16
CA SER A 96 8.61 9.09 6.38
C SER A 96 9.95 9.36 5.69
N GLY A 97 10.96 8.47 5.77
CA GLY A 97 12.31 8.90 5.37
C GLY A 97 13.35 7.86 4.96
N LYS A 98 13.04 6.56 4.93
CA LYS A 98 13.96 5.60 4.31
C LYS A 98 13.46 5.32 2.90
N GLY A 99 13.98 6.10 1.95
CA GLY A 99 14.04 5.67 0.55
C GLY A 99 14.54 4.23 0.50
N ARG A 100 14.13 3.48 -0.53
CA ARG A 100 14.42 2.05 -0.66
C ARG A 100 15.89 1.79 -0.97
N ASP A 101 16.77 2.13 -0.04
CA ASP A 101 18.18 1.78 -0.06
C ASP A 101 18.45 0.82 1.09
N GLY A 102 18.72 -0.42 0.72
CA GLY A 102 18.99 -1.52 1.62
C GLY A 102 19.24 -2.82 0.86
N LYS A 103 20.26 -2.80 -0.01
CA LYS A 103 20.78 -3.87 -0.89
C LYS A 103 20.01 -4.18 -2.17
#